data_AF-K1TJI6-F1
#
_entry.id   AF-K1TJI6-F1
#
_cell.length_a   1.000
_cell.length_b   1.000
_cell.length_c   1.000
_cell.angle_alpha   90.00
_cell.angle_beta   90.00
_cell.angle_gamma   90.00
#
_symmetry.space_group_name_H-M   'P 1'
#
loop_
_entity.id
_entity.type
_entity.pdbx_description
1 polymer ?
#
loop_
_entity_poly.entity_id
_entity_poly.type
_entity_poly.pdbx_seq_one_letter_code
_entity_poly.pdbx_strand_id
1 'polypeptide(L)'
;MEAVMESKAPDTLERIQQAALDEFSEKGFLGASLRQIVKHAGVTTGAFYGYFSSKEALFASIVEPHAAILMSKYVDAHISFSELPAEEQPEHMGVESGAYIHWMVEYVCQHREPVKLLFCGAEGTGYENFIHNMVELEV
;
A
#
# COMPACT_ATOMS: atom_id res chain seq x y z
N MET A 1 33.99 6.04 -24.81
CA MET A 1 32.64 5.93 -25.40
C MET A 1 31.68 6.33 -24.31
N GLU A 2 31.14 7.55 -24.41
CA GLU A 2 30.26 8.13 -23.39
C GLU A 2 28.94 7.34 -23.37
N ALA A 3 28.60 6.78 -22.21
CA ALA A 3 27.29 6.21 -21.98
C ALA A 3 26.32 7.38 -21.78
N VAL A 4 25.46 7.61 -22.77
CA VAL A 4 24.35 8.55 -22.69
C VAL A 4 23.41 8.08 -21.57
N MET A 5 23.35 8.86 -20.50
CA MET A 5 22.31 8.73 -19.47
C MET A 5 20.99 9.19 -20.08
N GLU A 6 20.24 8.26 -20.65
CA GLU A 6 18.88 8.50 -21.11
C GLU A 6 17.96 8.51 -19.89
N SER A 7 17.71 9.71 -19.33
CA SER A 7 16.63 9.90 -18.35
C SER A 7 15.31 9.68 -19.06
N LYS A 8 14.82 8.44 -19.07
CA LYS A 8 13.52 8.09 -19.62
C LYS A 8 12.47 8.89 -18.85
N ALA A 9 11.78 9.81 -19.51
CA ALA A 9 10.67 10.52 -18.90
C ALA A 9 9.69 9.48 -18.32
N PRO A 10 9.17 9.68 -17.10
CA PRO A 10 8.24 8.73 -16.50
C PRO A 10 7.05 8.52 -17.43
N ASP A 11 6.63 7.27 -17.56
CA ASP A 11 5.47 6.94 -18.38
C ASP A 11 4.24 7.71 -17.85
N THR A 12 3.26 7.98 -18.72
CA THR A 12 2.04 8.71 -18.35
C THR A 12 1.34 8.04 -17.16
N LEU A 13 1.40 6.71 -17.06
CA LEU A 13 0.92 5.94 -15.91
C LEU A 13 1.62 6.35 -14.61
N GLU A 14 2.96 6.39 -14.60
CA GLU A 14 3.76 6.76 -13.42
C GLU A 14 3.48 8.20 -12.99
N ARG A 15 3.31 9.11 -13.96
CA ARG A 15 2.94 10.51 -13.66
C ARG A 15 1.57 10.62 -12.99
N ILE A 16 0.60 9.82 -13.43
CA ILE A 16 -0.74 9.79 -12.81
C ILE A 16 -0.64 9.22 -11.39
N GLN A 17 0.08 8.12 -11.20
CA GLN A 17 0.24 7.50 -9.88
C GLN A 17 1.01 8.40 -8.91
N GLN A 18 2.06 9.09 -9.35
CA GLN A 18 2.80 10.02 -8.50
C GLN A 18 1.94 11.22 -8.09
N ALA A 19 1.25 11.87 -9.04
CA ALA A 19 0.35 12.98 -8.74
C ALA A 19 -0.79 12.56 -7.80
N ALA A 20 -1.26 11.32 -7.94
CA ALA A 20 -2.26 10.74 -7.06
C ALA A 20 -1.72 10.48 -5.66
N LEU A 21 -0.53 9.89 -5.55
CA LEU A 21 0.14 9.65 -4.27
C LEU A 21 0.32 10.96 -3.49
N ASP A 22 0.74 12.03 -4.15
CA ASP A 22 0.90 13.35 -3.55
C ASP A 22 -0.44 13.90 -3.01
N GLU A 23 -1.48 13.91 -3.85
CA GLU A 23 -2.82 14.42 -3.48
C GLU A 23 -3.44 13.58 -2.35
N PHE A 24 -3.38 12.26 -2.46
CA PHE A 24 -3.92 11.35 -1.45
C PHE A 24 -3.15 11.44 -0.13
N SER A 25 -1.83 11.63 -0.17
CA SER A 25 -1.01 11.78 1.04
C SER A 25 -1.32 13.06 1.81
N GLU A 26 -1.76 14.12 1.11
CA GLU A 26 -2.14 15.38 1.74
C GLU A 26 -3.60 15.39 2.22
N LYS A 27 -4.52 14.80 1.44
CA LYS A 27 -5.98 14.97 1.64
C LYS A 27 -6.72 13.70 2.07
N GLY A 28 -6.06 12.56 2.09
CA GLY A 28 -6.72 11.25 2.15
C GLY A 28 -7.57 10.98 0.90
N PHE A 29 -8.17 9.79 0.80
CA PHE A 29 -9.00 9.43 -0.34
C PHE A 29 -10.22 10.34 -0.50
N LEU A 30 -11.00 10.56 0.57
CA LEU A 30 -12.22 11.37 0.52
C LEU A 30 -11.95 12.82 0.09
N GLY A 31 -10.91 13.44 0.65
CA GLY A 31 -10.56 14.83 0.37
C GLY A 31 -9.88 15.07 -0.97
N ALA A 32 -9.30 14.03 -1.58
CA ALA A 32 -8.55 14.15 -2.84
C ALA A 32 -9.44 14.44 -4.05
N SER A 33 -8.94 15.31 -4.93
CA SER A 33 -9.64 15.74 -6.14
C SER A 33 -9.04 15.11 -7.40
N LEU A 34 -9.84 14.30 -8.12
CA LEU A 34 -9.44 13.77 -9.43
C LEU A 34 -9.00 14.88 -10.40
N ARG A 35 -9.65 16.05 -10.34
CA ARG A 35 -9.31 17.20 -11.18
C ARG A 35 -7.91 17.73 -10.88
N GLN A 36 -7.50 17.77 -9.61
CA GLN A 36 -6.15 18.21 -9.24
C GLN A 36 -5.12 17.16 -9.64
N ILE A 37 -5.43 15.87 -9.43
CA ILE A 37 -4.57 14.75 -9.84
C ILE A 37 -4.27 14.82 -11.33
N VAL A 38 -5.28 14.87 -12.21
CA VAL A 38 -5.04 14.91 -13.66
C VAL A 38 -4.33 16.20 -14.11
N LYS A 39 -4.59 17.32 -13.44
CA LYS A 39 -3.90 18.60 -13.68
C LYS A 39 -2.42 18.51 -13.33
N HIS A 40 -2.07 17.97 -12.16
CA HIS A 40 -0.69 17.81 -11.71
C HIS A 40 0.05 16.74 -12.53
N ALA A 41 -0.62 15.66 -12.88
CA ALA A 41 -0.11 14.65 -13.80
C ALA A 41 0.09 15.18 -15.22
N GLY A 42 -0.51 16.32 -15.59
CA GLY A 42 -0.42 16.93 -16.92
C GLY A 42 -1.16 16.13 -17.99
N VAL A 43 -2.29 15.52 -17.64
CA VAL A 43 -3.15 14.74 -18.54
C VAL A 43 -4.58 15.28 -18.54
N THR A 44 -5.37 14.93 -19.56
CA THR A 44 -6.80 15.24 -19.56
C THR A 44 -7.57 14.20 -18.74
N THR A 45 -8.77 14.57 -18.26
CA THR A 45 -9.66 13.60 -17.60
C THR A 45 -10.03 12.43 -18.54
N GLY A 46 -10.16 12.68 -19.84
CA GLY A 46 -10.40 11.63 -20.83
C GLY A 46 -9.22 10.66 -20.95
N ALA A 47 -7.98 11.17 -20.97
CA ALA A 47 -6.78 10.34 -20.96
C ALA A 47 -6.66 9.50 -19.68
N PHE A 48 -7.01 10.08 -18.52
CA PHE A 48 -7.05 9.35 -17.25
C PHE A 48 -7.92 8.10 -17.32
N TYR A 49 -9.12 8.21 -17.91
CA TYR A 49 -10.03 7.05 -18.04
C TYR A 49 -9.54 5.96 -18.99
N GLY A 50 -8.48 6.22 -19.77
CA GLY A 50 -7.75 5.19 -20.51
C GLY A 50 -6.85 4.31 -19.63
N TYR A 51 -6.47 4.78 -18.44
CA TYR A 51 -5.61 4.06 -17.48
C TYR A 51 -6.39 3.52 -16.28
N PHE A 52 -7.31 4.33 -15.73
CA PHE A 52 -8.06 3.98 -14.52
C PHE A 52 -9.55 4.25 -14.70
N SER A 53 -10.38 3.30 -14.29
CA SER A 53 -11.84 3.43 -14.38
C SER A 53 -12.42 4.43 -13.38
N SER A 54 -11.72 4.70 -12.26
CA SER A 54 -12.18 5.60 -11.20
C SER A 54 -11.02 6.13 -10.35
N LYS A 55 -11.31 7.14 -9.50
CA LYS A 55 -10.38 7.60 -8.45
C LYS A 55 -10.02 6.47 -7.47
N GLU A 56 -10.98 5.58 -7.19
CA GLU A 56 -10.77 4.43 -6.32
C GLU A 56 -9.87 3.37 -6.97
N ALA A 57 -10.02 3.09 -8.26
CA ALA A 57 -9.13 2.18 -8.98
C ALA A 57 -7.68 2.71 -8.99
N LEU A 58 -7.51 4.02 -9.14
CA LEU A 58 -6.21 4.68 -8.99
C LEU A 58 -5.65 4.52 -7.58
N PHE A 59 -6.46 4.77 -6.54
CA PHE A 59 -6.05 4.58 -5.15
C PHE A 59 -5.63 3.13 -4.86
N ALA A 60 -6.44 2.16 -5.28
CA ALA A 60 -6.16 0.73 -5.14
C ALA A 60 -4.83 0.36 -5.80
N SER A 61 -4.54 0.88 -7.00
CA SER A 61 -3.27 0.61 -7.69
C SER A 61 -2.02 1.01 -6.90
N ILE A 62 -2.16 1.93 -5.95
CA ILE A 62 -1.07 2.42 -5.09
C ILE A 62 -0.97 1.55 -3.83
N VAL A 63 -2.09 1.24 -3.17
CA VAL A 63 -2.07 0.61 -1.84
C VAL A 63 -2.16 -0.92 -1.87
N GLU A 64 -2.81 -1.50 -2.88
CA GLU A 64 -3.08 -2.94 -2.98
C GLU A 64 -1.82 -3.80 -2.92
N PRO A 65 -0.71 -3.46 -3.63
CA PRO A 65 0.52 -4.25 -3.54
C PRO A 65 1.06 -4.34 -2.11
N HIS A 66 0.95 -3.23 -1.35
CA HIS A 66 1.40 -3.19 0.04
C HIS A 66 0.44 -3.89 0.99
N ALA A 67 -0.86 -3.75 0.78
CA ALA A 67 -1.89 -4.46 1.53
C ALA A 67 -1.70 -5.99 1.41
N ALA A 68 -1.49 -6.48 0.19
CA ALA A 68 -1.26 -7.90 -0.07
C ALA A 68 0.02 -8.43 0.59
N ILE A 69 1.13 -7.69 0.51
CA ILE A 69 2.41 -8.07 1.12
C ILE A 69 2.30 -8.11 2.65
N LEU A 70 1.70 -7.09 3.26
CA LEU A 70 1.50 -7.04 4.71
C LEU A 70 0.60 -8.19 5.18
N MET A 71 -0.51 -8.42 4.48
CA MET A 71 -1.44 -9.51 4.81
C MET A 71 -0.79 -10.89 4.68
N SER A 72 -0.05 -11.13 3.59
CA SER A 72 0.67 -12.39 3.40
C SER A 72 1.64 -12.65 4.55
N LYS A 73 2.39 -11.64 4.97
CA LYS A 73 3.37 -11.79 6.05
C LYS A 73 2.74 -11.96 7.42
N TYR A 74 1.60 -11.31 7.65
CA TYR A 74 0.80 -11.53 8.84
C TYR A 74 0.31 -12.98 8.91
N VAL A 75 -0.26 -13.49 7.83
CA VAL A 75 -0.74 -14.88 7.74
C VAL A 75 0.40 -15.87 7.92
N ASP A 76 1.56 -15.66 7.27
CA ASP A 76 2.74 -16.52 7.43
C ASP A 76 3.17 -16.63 8.90
N ALA A 77 3.17 -15.51 9.63
CA ALA A 77 3.54 -15.47 11.05
C ALA A 77 2.52 -16.20 11.94
N HIS A 78 1.22 -16.07 11.63
CA HIS A 78 0.15 -16.75 12.36
C HIS A 78 0.11 -18.26 12.10
N ILE A 79 0.27 -18.70 10.85
CA ILE A 79 0.33 -20.12 10.49
C ILE A 79 1.56 -20.78 11.13
N SER A 80 2.73 -20.15 11.03
CA SER A 80 3.97 -20.70 11.60
C SER A 80 3.84 -20.91 13.12
N PHE A 81 3.09 -20.04 13.81
CA PHE A 81 2.80 -20.19 15.23
C PHE A 81 1.73 -21.25 15.52
N SER A 82 0.64 -21.30 14.75
CA SER A 82 -0.46 -22.25 14.98
C SER A 82 -0.10 -23.70 14.66
N GLU A 83 0.86 -23.92 13.76
CA GLU A 83 1.40 -25.25 13.43
C GLU A 83 2.34 -25.81 14.50
N LEU A 84 2.83 -25.00 15.45
CA LEU A 84 3.67 -25.49 16.55
C LEU A 84 2.87 -26.38 17.50
N PRO A 85 3.47 -27.47 18.03
CA PRO A 85 2.88 -28.22 19.12
C PRO A 85 2.50 -27.29 20.27
N ALA A 86 1.31 -27.48 20.87
CA ALA A 86 0.82 -26.62 21.95
C ALA A 86 1.77 -26.52 23.16
N GLU A 87 2.63 -27.51 23.35
CA GLU A 87 3.67 -27.54 24.38
C GLU A 87 4.83 -26.56 24.10
N GLU A 88 5.10 -26.27 22.82
CA GLU A 88 6.18 -25.37 22.36
C GLU A 88 5.69 -23.93 22.14
N GLN A 89 4.39 -23.72 21.92
CA GLN A 89 3.79 -22.40 21.70
C GLN A 89 4.14 -21.35 22.78
N PRO A 90 4.18 -21.66 24.09
CA PRO A 90 4.57 -20.68 25.11
C PRO A 90 6.01 -20.19 24.97
N GLU A 91 6.93 -21.04 24.50
CA GLU A 91 8.34 -20.68 24.32
C GLU A 91 8.55 -19.80 23.07
N HIS A 92 7.66 -19.94 22.08
CA HIS A 92 7.66 -19.15 20.84
C HIS A 92 6.78 -17.89 20.93
N MET A 93 5.99 -17.74 22.00
CA MET A 93 5.14 -16.59 22.24
C MET A 93 6.00 -15.32 22.33
N GLY A 94 5.76 -14.37 21.41
CA GLY A 94 6.49 -13.10 21.34
C GLY A 94 7.79 -13.14 20.52
N VAL A 95 8.38 -14.31 20.25
CA VAL A 95 9.56 -14.45 19.38
C VAL A 95 9.15 -14.30 17.92
N GLU A 96 8.16 -15.07 17.48
CA GLU A 96 7.60 -14.99 16.11
C GLU A 96 6.97 -13.60 15.87
N SER A 97 6.28 -13.06 16.88
CA SER A 97 5.76 -11.70 16.84
C SER A 97 6.88 -10.66 16.71
N GLY A 98 8.03 -10.87 17.34
CA GLY A 98 9.19 -9.98 17.26
C GLY A 98 9.80 -9.91 15.86
N ALA A 99 9.98 -11.06 15.20
CA ALA A 99 10.49 -11.12 13.83
C ALA A 99 9.53 -10.45 12.83
N TYR A 100 8.23 -10.73 12.95
CA TYR A 100 7.21 -10.07 12.13
C TYR A 100 7.18 -8.56 12.35
N ILE A 101 7.17 -8.09 13.60
CA ILE A 101 7.16 -6.65 13.93
C ILE A 101 8.40 -5.97 13.37
N HIS A 102 9.58 -6.58 13.50
CA HIS A 102 10.82 -6.02 12.96
C HIS A 102 10.74 -5.87 11.44
N TRP A 103 10.37 -6.94 10.73
CA TRP A 103 10.18 -6.92 9.28
C TRP A 103 9.12 -5.88 8.86
N MET A 104 7.99 -5.82 9.57
CA MET A 104 6.90 -4.88 9.29
C MET A 104 7.37 -3.44 9.45
N VAL A 105 8.10 -3.11 10.51
CA VAL A 105 8.66 -1.77 10.71
C VAL A 105 9.62 -1.40 9.58
N GLU A 106 10.52 -2.32 9.19
CA GLU A 106 11.44 -2.09 8.07
C GLU A 106 10.69 -1.83 6.76
N TYR A 107 9.68 -2.65 6.46
CA TYR A 107 8.86 -2.51 5.27
C TYR A 107 8.07 -1.18 5.25
N VAL A 108 7.44 -0.82 6.38
CA VAL A 108 6.73 0.46 6.53
C VAL A 108 7.70 1.63 6.35
N CYS A 109 8.92 1.55 6.87
CA CYS A 109 9.93 2.60 6.68
C CYS A 109 10.36 2.75 5.23
N GLN A 110 10.54 1.64 4.50
CA GLN A 110 10.91 1.64 3.08
C GLN A 110 9.77 2.15 2.17
N HIS A 111 8.52 1.84 2.51
CA HIS A 111 7.33 2.17 1.72
C HIS A 111 6.39 3.14 2.45
N ARG A 112 6.98 4.14 3.10
CA ARG A 112 6.29 5.01 4.08
C ARG A 112 5.02 5.65 3.54
N GLU A 113 5.06 6.27 2.37
CA GLU A 113 3.93 7.01 1.83
C GLU A 113 2.73 6.14 1.47
N PRO A 114 2.86 5.12 0.61
CA PRO A 114 1.72 4.27 0.26
C PRO A 114 1.22 3.45 1.46
N VAL A 115 2.08 3.04 2.38
CA VAL A 115 1.64 2.31 3.59
C VAL A 115 0.95 3.24 4.59
N LYS A 116 1.45 4.47 4.80
CA LYS A 116 0.74 5.48 5.58
C LYS A 116 -0.64 5.78 4.97
N LEU A 117 -0.71 5.83 3.63
CA LEU A 117 -1.97 6.08 2.95
C LEU A 117 -2.96 4.93 3.18
N LEU A 118 -2.50 3.69 3.08
CA LEU A 118 -3.30 2.50 3.41
C LEU A 118 -3.84 2.56 4.85
N PHE A 119 -3.01 2.96 5.81
CA PHE A 119 -3.40 2.93 7.24
C PHE A 119 -4.22 4.13 7.68
N CYS A 120 -4.04 5.30 7.06
CA CYS A 120 -4.59 6.56 7.58
C CYS A 120 -5.40 7.36 6.56
N GLY A 121 -5.33 7.02 5.28
CA GLY A 121 -5.96 7.79 4.20
C GLY A 121 -6.93 6.98 3.35
N ALA A 122 -7.29 5.78 3.78
CA ALA A 122 -8.17 4.85 3.07
C ALA A 122 -9.66 5.01 3.40
N GLU A 123 -10.05 5.97 4.24
CA GLU A 123 -11.46 6.25 4.54
C GLU A 123 -12.26 6.46 3.25
N GLY A 124 -13.44 5.84 3.17
CA GLY A 124 -14.30 5.85 1.99
C GLY A 124 -13.88 4.90 0.87
N THR A 125 -12.90 4.01 1.09
CA THR A 125 -12.47 2.97 0.14
C THR A 125 -12.70 1.58 0.70
N GLY A 126 -12.57 0.55 -0.15
CA GLY A 126 -12.52 -0.85 0.30
C GLY A 126 -11.39 -1.19 1.28
N TYR A 127 -10.42 -0.30 1.50
CA TYR A 127 -9.29 -0.49 2.42
C TYR A 127 -9.46 0.21 3.78
N GLU A 128 -10.56 0.92 4.02
CA GLU A 128 -10.81 1.69 5.25
C GLU A 128 -10.57 0.88 6.53
N ASN A 129 -11.01 -0.38 6.53
CA ASN A 129 -10.93 -1.28 7.69
C ASN A 129 -9.75 -2.26 7.61
N PHE A 130 -8.71 -1.97 6.82
CA PHE A 130 -7.62 -2.92 6.56
C PHE A 130 -6.94 -3.44 7.82
N ILE A 131 -6.58 -2.57 8.77
CA ILE A 131 -5.93 -2.96 10.03
C ILE A 131 -6.87 -3.81 10.90
N HIS A 132 -8.14 -3.45 10.96
CA HIS A 132 -9.14 -4.19 11.72
C HIS A 132 -9.29 -5.62 11.16
N ASN A 133 -9.49 -5.72 9.85
CA ASN A 133 -9.61 -6.99 9.14
C ASN A 133 -8.37 -7.88 9.31
N MET A 134 -7.18 -7.28 9.41
CA MET A 134 -5.95 -8.04 9.65
C MET A 134 -5.98 -8.72 11.03
N VAL A 135 -6.36 -8.00 12.09
CA VAL A 135 -6.35 -8.51 13.46
C VAL A 135 -7.51 -9.46 13.74
N GLU A 136 -8.64 -9.30 13.04
CA GLU A 136 -9.82 -10.17 13.18
C GLU A 136 -9.75 -11.48 12.38
N LEU A 137 -8.69 -11.68 11.59
CA LEU A 137 -8.46 -12.97 10.96
C LEU A 137 -8.23 -14.03 12.04
N GLU A 138 -9.29 -14.77 12.36
CA GLU A 138 -9.19 -16.06 13.04
C GLU A 138 -8.51 -17.04 12.07
N VAL A 139 -7.29 -17.46 12.42
CA VAL A 139 -6.52 -18.49 11.70
C VAL A 139 -6.48 -19.76 12.54
#